data_AF-F2U948-F1
#
_entry.id   AF-F2U948-F1
#
_cell.length_a   1.000
_cell.length_b   1.000
_cell.length_c   1.000
_cell.angle_alpha   90.00
_cell.angle_beta   90.00
_cell.angle_gamma   90.00
#
_symmetry.space_group_name_H-M   'P 1'
#
loop_
_entity.id
_entity.type
_entity.pdbx_description
1 polymer ?
#
loop_
_entity_poly.entity_id
_entity_poly.type
_entity_poly.pdbx_seq_one_letter_code
_entity_poly.pdbx_strand_id
1 'polypeptide(L)'
;MVLLLTRQQTNALVVVCGVGLLVLPPIDHVIETRPFASAPRWLYALLDNVTHASVAFCLWQLTLPDRGRLRYHLEAVGSAAIASLLDLDHFVQASSVHLKDAVSLSRRPPLHSTTFSLCIIAGVYVLASAWRWWWHRMRVHGTPRAWQPSPILFLWLPFSAVFSHHIRDAYRRGLWLGSPGSATSLSSSSSSSSTSTSSLSSSGSWTLNVSYSMYLFILVLQAALLSWLGASRAHSPSLRVRTTTTATTATTAAPAAPAASLPLMSHHLV
;
A
#
# COMPACT_ATOMS: atom_id res chain seq x y z
N MET A 1 5.47 14.43 -17.20
CA MET A 1 6.36 13.91 -16.14
C MET A 1 5.91 12.48 -15.84
N VAL A 2 6.55 11.48 -16.45
CA VAL A 2 6.22 10.07 -16.20
C VAL A 2 6.79 9.71 -14.83
N LEU A 3 5.92 9.33 -13.89
CA LEU A 3 6.31 8.81 -12.58
C LEU A 3 7.02 7.46 -12.78
N LEU A 4 8.33 7.49 -13.02
CA LEU A 4 9.13 6.29 -12.97
C LEU A 4 9.22 5.84 -11.51
N LEU A 5 8.65 4.67 -11.22
CA LEU A 5 8.81 4.03 -9.93
C LEU A 5 10.31 3.82 -9.69
N THR A 6 10.77 4.19 -8.50
CA THR A 6 12.11 3.81 -8.06
C THR A 6 12.20 2.29 -8.03
N ARG A 7 13.40 1.74 -8.24
CA ARG A 7 13.65 0.29 -8.15
C ARG A 7 13.12 -0.33 -6.85
N GLN A 8 13.21 0.39 -5.74
CA GLN A 8 12.67 -0.03 -4.45
C GLN A 8 11.14 -0.12 -4.48
N GLN A 9 10.45 0.84 -5.09
CA GLN A 9 9.00 0.81 -5.28
C GLN A 9 8.57 -0.30 -6.23
N THR A 10 9.34 -0.58 -7.29
CA THR A 10 9.06 -1.71 -8.19
C THR A 10 9.18 -3.04 -7.45
N ASN A 11 10.23 -3.21 -6.63
CA ASN A 11 10.37 -4.42 -5.81
C ASN A 11 9.23 -4.54 -4.80
N ALA A 12 8.86 -3.45 -4.11
CA ALA A 12 7.73 -3.44 -3.19
C ALA A 12 6.42 -3.83 -3.87
N LEU A 13 6.14 -3.28 -5.06
CA LEU A 13 4.97 -3.65 -5.86
C LEU A 13 4.95 -5.13 -6.19
N VAL A 14 6.07 -5.65 -6.67
CA VAL A 14 6.19 -7.06 -7.02
C VAL A 14 5.99 -7.94 -5.81
N VAL A 15 6.57 -7.60 -4.66
CA VAL A 15 6.36 -8.34 -3.42
C VAL A 15 4.88 -8.30 -2.99
N VAL A 16 4.27 -7.12 -3.00
CA VAL A 16 2.85 -6.90 -2.65
C VAL A 16 1.93 -7.72 -3.55
N CYS A 17 2.10 -7.61 -4.87
CA CYS A 17 1.31 -8.35 -5.85
C CYS A 17 1.59 -9.85 -5.78
N GLY A 18 2.85 -10.27 -5.64
CA GLY A 18 3.23 -11.67 -5.63
C GLY A 18 2.71 -12.40 -4.42
N VAL A 19 2.96 -11.86 -3.23
CA VAL A 19 2.46 -12.43 -1.97
C VAL A 19 0.94 -12.38 -1.95
N GLY A 20 0.33 -11.25 -2.36
CA GLY A 20 -1.11 -11.10 -2.45
C GLY A 20 -1.78 -12.17 -3.31
N LEU A 21 -1.21 -12.45 -4.48
CA LEU A 21 -1.79 -13.40 -5.44
C LEU A 21 -1.43 -14.86 -5.17
N LEU A 22 -0.29 -15.14 -4.53
CA LEU A 22 0.17 -16.51 -4.25
C LEU A 22 -0.27 -17.04 -2.90
N VAL A 23 -0.24 -16.19 -1.87
CA VAL A 23 -0.34 -16.64 -0.47
C VAL A 23 -1.75 -16.47 0.06
N LEU A 24 -2.49 -15.47 -0.42
CA LEU A 24 -3.86 -15.20 0.09
C LEU A 24 -4.88 -16.25 -0.35
N PRO A 25 -4.92 -16.72 -1.61
CA PRO A 25 -5.91 -17.72 -2.01
C PRO A 25 -5.81 -19.04 -1.23
N PRO A 26 -4.62 -19.62 -0.94
CA PRO A 26 -4.50 -20.77 -0.06
C PRO A 26 -4.98 -20.51 1.38
N ILE A 27 -4.69 -19.33 1.94
CA ILE A 27 -5.16 -18.94 3.28
C ILE A 27 -6.70 -18.91 3.29
N ASP A 28 -7.31 -18.24 2.31
CA ASP A 28 -8.77 -18.19 2.19
C ASP A 28 -9.38 -19.56 1.93
N HIS A 29 -8.75 -20.41 1.12
CA HIS A 29 -9.19 -21.78 0.93
C HIS A 29 -9.23 -22.56 2.25
N VAL A 30 -8.19 -22.44 3.08
CA VAL A 30 -8.15 -23.09 4.41
C VAL A 30 -9.23 -22.52 5.33
N ILE A 31 -9.43 -21.21 5.35
CA ILE A 31 -10.49 -20.55 6.15
C ILE A 31 -11.88 -20.99 5.67
N GLU A 32 -12.07 -21.22 4.38
CA GLU A 32 -13.33 -21.69 3.80
C GLU A 32 -13.55 -23.20 3.95
N THR A 33 -12.49 -23.97 4.26
CA THR A 33 -12.65 -25.40 4.53
C THR A 33 -13.47 -25.64 5.82
N ARG A 34 -14.06 -26.84 5.89
CA ARG A 34 -15.23 -27.18 6.71
C ARG A 34 -15.24 -26.83 8.21
N PRO A 35 -14.12 -26.76 8.98
CA PRO A 35 -14.23 -26.43 10.40
C PRO A 35 -14.76 -25.01 10.70
N PHE A 36 -14.63 -24.05 9.77
CA PHE A 36 -15.11 -22.67 9.99
C PHE A 36 -16.47 -22.38 9.34
N ALA A 37 -16.92 -23.21 8.40
CA ALA A 37 -18.22 -23.04 7.75
C ALA A 37 -19.41 -23.18 8.72
N SER A 38 -19.23 -23.85 9.86
CA SER A 38 -20.23 -24.00 10.92
C SER A 38 -20.12 -22.95 12.04
N ALA A 39 -19.11 -22.06 12.00
CA ALA A 39 -18.93 -21.03 13.00
C ALA A 39 -20.06 -19.99 12.97
N PRO A 40 -20.41 -19.37 14.12
CA PRO A 40 -21.38 -18.28 14.11
C PRO A 40 -20.86 -17.10 13.28
N ARG A 41 -21.76 -16.42 12.55
CA ARG A 41 -21.40 -15.35 11.59
C ARG A 41 -20.52 -14.24 12.16
N TRP A 42 -20.71 -13.89 13.43
CA TRP A 42 -19.90 -12.87 14.09
C TRP A 42 -18.43 -13.29 14.24
N LEU A 43 -18.18 -14.56 14.52
CA LEU A 43 -16.83 -15.10 14.68
C LEU A 43 -16.13 -15.17 13.32
N TYR A 44 -16.87 -15.58 12.29
CA TYR A 44 -16.36 -15.55 10.92
C TYR A 44 -15.97 -14.12 10.50
N ALA A 45 -16.83 -13.13 10.75
CA ALA A 45 -16.54 -11.73 10.43
C ALA A 45 -15.32 -11.19 11.20
N LEU A 46 -15.18 -11.54 12.48
CA LEU A 46 -14.02 -11.16 13.28
C LEU A 46 -12.73 -11.80 12.73
N LEU A 47 -12.75 -13.10 12.44
CA LEU A 47 -11.60 -13.82 11.91
C LEU A 47 -11.20 -13.32 10.53
N ASP A 48 -12.17 -13.00 9.67
CA ASP A 48 -11.89 -12.42 8.35
C ASP A 48 -11.20 -11.06 8.50
N ASN A 49 -11.73 -10.15 9.33
CA ASN A 49 -11.12 -8.84 9.58
C ASN A 49 -9.70 -8.95 10.18
N VAL A 50 -9.49 -9.85 11.15
CA VAL A 50 -8.16 -10.13 11.72
C VAL A 50 -7.22 -10.66 10.64
N THR A 51 -7.70 -11.47 9.71
CA THR A 51 -6.91 -11.97 8.59
C THR A 51 -6.54 -10.84 7.63
N HIS A 52 -7.48 -9.96 7.28
CA HIS A 52 -7.22 -8.76 6.48
C HIS A 52 -6.14 -7.87 7.11
N ALA A 53 -6.25 -7.59 8.41
CA ALA A 53 -5.26 -6.82 9.16
C ALA A 53 -3.89 -7.50 9.17
N SER A 54 -3.84 -8.80 9.46
CA SER A 54 -2.60 -9.59 9.56
C SER A 54 -1.88 -9.66 8.21
N VAL A 55 -2.63 -9.85 7.12
CA VAL A 55 -2.09 -9.87 5.77
C VAL A 55 -1.49 -8.51 5.42
N ALA A 56 -2.22 -7.41 5.65
CA ALA A 56 -1.74 -6.07 5.33
C ALA A 56 -0.49 -5.69 6.15
N PHE A 57 -0.41 -6.13 7.41
CA PHE A 57 0.79 -6.03 8.25
C PHE A 57 1.97 -6.77 7.63
N CYS A 58 1.81 -8.07 7.36
CA CYS A 58 2.85 -8.91 6.79
C CYS A 58 3.31 -8.41 5.43
N LEU A 59 2.38 -7.97 4.58
CA LEU A 59 2.68 -7.43 3.26
C LEU A 59 3.56 -6.19 3.37
N TRP A 60 3.22 -5.27 4.29
CA TRP A 60 4.04 -4.09 4.54
C TRP A 60 5.44 -4.46 5.06
N GLN A 61 5.53 -5.44 5.96
CA GLN A 61 6.78 -5.98 6.50
C GLN A 61 7.72 -6.61 5.45
N LEU A 62 7.25 -6.78 4.21
CA LEU A 62 8.05 -7.27 3.09
C LEU A 62 8.44 -6.16 2.09
N THR A 63 7.84 -4.97 2.17
CA THR A 63 8.03 -3.92 1.16
C THR A 63 9.34 -3.14 1.28
N LEU A 64 9.91 -2.96 2.49
CA LEU A 64 10.98 -1.97 2.70
C LEU A 64 11.97 -2.39 3.81
N PRO A 65 13.10 -3.02 3.48
CA PRO A 65 14.04 -3.54 4.49
C PRO A 65 14.90 -2.47 5.20
N ASP A 66 14.90 -1.20 4.75
CA ASP A 66 15.97 -0.25 5.09
C ASP A 66 15.48 1.06 5.75
N ARG A 67 14.36 1.01 6.50
CA ARG A 67 13.87 2.14 7.31
C ARG A 67 14.07 1.84 8.80
N GLY A 68 14.35 2.88 9.59
CA GLY A 68 14.55 2.74 11.04
C GLY A 68 13.47 1.88 11.69
N ARG A 69 13.90 0.90 12.50
CA ARG A 69 13.08 -0.24 12.97
C ARG A 69 11.71 0.16 13.50
N LEU A 70 11.63 1.17 14.38
CA LEU A 70 10.36 1.59 14.99
C LEU A 70 9.37 2.17 13.98
N ARG A 71 9.80 3.12 13.15
CA ARG A 71 8.93 3.75 12.14
C ARG A 71 8.37 2.70 11.17
N TYR A 72 9.19 1.74 10.80
CA TYR A 72 8.78 0.66 9.91
C TYR A 72 7.66 -0.19 10.50
N HIS A 73 7.79 -0.60 11.76
CA HIS A 73 6.74 -1.34 12.47
C HIS A 73 5.46 -0.51 12.66
N LEU A 74 5.58 0.79 12.96
CA LEU A 74 4.41 1.67 13.04
C LEU A 74 3.69 1.81 11.70
N GLU A 75 4.42 1.89 10.58
CA GLU A 75 3.84 1.88 9.24
C GLU A 75 3.13 0.54 8.95
N ALA A 76 3.68 -0.59 9.41
CA ALA A 76 3.04 -1.91 9.29
C ALA A 76 1.74 -2.00 10.12
N VAL A 77 1.76 -1.52 11.37
CA VAL A 77 0.56 -1.42 12.21
C VAL A 77 -0.47 -0.49 11.57
N GLY A 78 -0.03 0.61 10.97
CA GLY A 78 -0.89 1.50 10.19
C GLY A 78 -1.55 0.78 9.01
N SER A 79 -0.80 -0.06 8.27
CA SER A 79 -1.33 -0.86 7.18
C SER A 79 -2.41 -1.84 7.66
N ALA A 80 -2.15 -2.56 8.76
CA ALA A 80 -3.15 -3.42 9.41
C ALA A 80 -4.40 -2.65 9.84
N ALA A 81 -4.22 -1.50 10.47
CA ALA A 81 -5.32 -0.66 10.91
C ALA A 81 -6.18 -0.21 9.72
N ILE A 82 -5.57 0.27 8.62
CA ILE A 82 -6.31 0.65 7.42
C ILE A 82 -7.08 -0.55 6.87
N ALA A 83 -6.45 -1.73 6.74
CA ALA A 83 -7.13 -2.92 6.23
C ALA A 83 -8.33 -3.33 7.11
N SER A 84 -8.19 -3.29 8.43
CA SER A 84 -9.30 -3.56 9.37
C SER A 84 -10.41 -2.50 9.26
N LEU A 85 -10.05 -1.23 9.07
CA LEU A 85 -11.01 -0.13 8.93
C LEU A 85 -11.81 -0.19 7.61
N LEU A 86 -11.31 -0.87 6.57
CA LEU A 86 -12.06 -1.04 5.32
C LEU A 86 -13.39 -1.76 5.56
N ASP A 87 -13.42 -2.77 6.44
CA ASP A 87 -14.65 -3.50 6.79
C ASP A 87 -15.67 -2.68 7.58
N LEU A 88 -15.28 -1.50 8.09
CA LEU A 88 -16.25 -0.60 8.72
C LEU A 88 -17.28 -0.06 7.71
N ASP A 89 -17.00 -0.15 6.40
CA ASP A 89 -17.97 0.20 5.37
C ASP A 89 -19.23 -0.67 5.42
N HIS A 90 -19.16 -1.88 5.97
CA HIS A 90 -20.33 -2.72 6.23
C HIS A 90 -21.28 -2.07 7.23
N PHE A 91 -20.76 -1.47 8.30
CA PHE A 91 -21.57 -0.78 9.30
C PHE A 91 -22.17 0.50 8.71
N VAL A 92 -21.39 1.24 7.90
CA VAL A 92 -21.87 2.44 7.18
C VAL A 92 -22.98 2.06 6.19
N GLN A 93 -22.77 1.01 5.39
CA GLN A 93 -23.74 0.54 4.40
C GLN A 93 -25.00 -0.04 5.04
N ALA A 94 -24.88 -0.64 6.23
CA ALA A 94 -26.01 -1.09 7.05
C ALA A 94 -26.72 0.07 7.76
N SER A 95 -26.09 1.24 7.85
CA SER A 95 -26.54 2.36 8.69
C SER A 95 -26.82 1.90 10.13
N SER A 96 -25.99 0.98 10.64
CA SER A 96 -26.17 0.33 11.95
C SER A 96 -24.82 -0.02 12.56
N VAL A 97 -24.73 0.06 13.89
CA VAL A 97 -23.58 -0.41 14.67
C VAL A 97 -23.72 -1.88 15.07
N HIS A 98 -24.85 -2.51 14.79
CA HIS A 98 -25.07 -3.91 15.11
C HIS A 98 -24.38 -4.81 14.09
N LEU A 99 -23.49 -5.68 14.59
CA LEU A 99 -22.75 -6.61 13.75
C LEU A 99 -23.67 -7.51 12.91
N LYS A 100 -24.82 -7.90 13.45
CA LYS A 100 -25.83 -8.70 12.72
C LYS A 100 -26.27 -8.01 11.42
N ASP A 101 -26.46 -6.69 11.46
CA ASP A 101 -26.89 -5.92 10.29
C ASP A 101 -25.75 -5.81 9.28
N ALA A 102 -24.54 -5.47 9.76
CA ALA A 102 -23.32 -5.34 8.95
C ALA A 102 -22.97 -6.62 8.16
N VAL A 103 -23.18 -7.81 8.75
CA VAL A 103 -22.91 -9.10 8.08
C VAL A 103 -24.10 -9.64 7.27
N SER A 104 -25.24 -8.96 7.28
CA SER A 104 -26.48 -9.41 6.59
C SER A 104 -26.84 -8.59 5.36
N LEU A 105 -25.93 -7.73 4.90
CA LEU A 105 -26.13 -6.85 3.76
C LEU A 105 -26.43 -7.62 2.47
N SER A 106 -27.44 -7.13 1.74
CA SER A 106 -27.83 -7.63 0.42
C SER A 106 -26.96 -7.10 -0.72
N ARG A 107 -26.22 -6.01 -0.49
CA ARG A 107 -25.36 -5.33 -1.47
C ARG A 107 -23.94 -5.19 -0.94
N ARG A 108 -22.95 -5.19 -1.84
CA ARG A 108 -21.55 -4.96 -1.47
C ARG A 108 -21.33 -3.51 -1.00
N PRO A 109 -20.69 -3.31 0.16
CA PRO A 109 -20.30 -1.99 0.65
C PRO A 109 -19.30 -1.27 -0.28
N PRO A 110 -19.32 0.07 -0.33
CA PRO A 110 -18.63 0.83 -1.37
C PRO A 110 -17.10 0.72 -1.36
N LEU A 111 -16.44 0.48 -0.22
CA LEU A 111 -14.97 0.33 -0.20
C LEU A 111 -14.50 -0.99 -0.82
N HIS A 112 -15.41 -1.91 -1.13
CA HIS A 112 -15.11 -3.10 -1.93
C HIS A 112 -15.09 -2.80 -3.45
N SER A 113 -15.52 -1.61 -3.88
CA SER A 113 -15.42 -1.20 -5.28
C SER A 113 -13.99 -0.77 -5.61
N THR A 114 -13.32 -1.53 -6.46
CA THR A 114 -11.93 -1.26 -6.87
C THR A 114 -11.75 0.14 -7.44
N THR A 115 -12.69 0.58 -8.28
CA THR A 115 -12.65 1.93 -8.84
C THR A 115 -12.78 2.99 -7.75
N PHE A 116 -13.76 2.84 -6.84
CA PHE A 116 -13.99 3.80 -5.76
C PHE A 116 -12.77 3.91 -4.83
N SER A 117 -12.21 2.78 -4.41
CA SER A 117 -11.04 2.73 -3.52
C SER A 117 -9.79 3.30 -4.20
N LEU A 118 -9.58 3.06 -5.50
CA LEU A 118 -8.49 3.69 -6.25
C LEU A 118 -8.67 5.21 -6.38
N CYS A 119 -9.90 5.70 -6.57
CA CYS A 119 -10.19 7.14 -6.57
C CYS A 119 -9.86 7.78 -5.21
N ILE A 120 -10.21 7.12 -4.09
CA ILE A 120 -9.84 7.60 -2.74
C ILE A 120 -8.33 7.65 -2.58
N ILE A 121 -7.61 6.58 -2.95
CA ILE A 121 -6.14 6.52 -2.86
C ILE A 121 -5.51 7.63 -3.70
N ALA A 122 -5.99 7.85 -4.93
CA ALA A 122 -5.52 8.92 -5.79
C ALA A 122 -5.78 10.31 -5.19
N GLY A 123 -6.97 10.54 -4.64
CA GLY A 123 -7.33 11.78 -3.95
C GLY A 123 -6.44 12.06 -2.73
N VAL A 124 -6.22 11.05 -1.89
CA VAL A 124 -5.31 11.13 -0.73
C VAL A 124 -3.88 11.43 -1.17
N TYR A 125 -3.39 10.81 -2.25
CA TYR A 125 -2.08 11.10 -2.82
C TYR A 125 -1.95 12.54 -3.32
N VAL A 126 -2.97 13.04 -4.04
CA VAL A 126 -3.00 14.43 -4.52
C VAL A 126 -3.00 15.39 -3.34
N LEU A 127 -3.81 15.15 -2.32
CA LEU A 127 -3.88 16.00 -1.12
C LEU A 127 -2.54 15.99 -0.35
N ALA A 128 -1.91 14.82 -0.17
CA ALA A 128 -0.60 14.71 0.46
C ALA A 128 0.50 15.42 -0.34
N SER A 129 0.41 15.38 -1.68
CA SER A 129 1.33 16.09 -2.58
C SER A 129 1.15 17.61 -2.49
N ALA A 130 -0.10 18.08 -2.49
CA ALA A 130 -0.44 19.49 -2.31
C ALA A 130 0.01 20.00 -0.94
N TRP A 131 -0.21 19.23 0.12
CA TRP A 131 0.28 19.55 1.46
C TRP A 131 1.80 19.66 1.47
N ARG A 132 2.52 18.68 0.91
CA ARG A 132 3.98 18.71 0.83
C ARG A 132 4.47 19.96 0.09
N TRP A 133 3.85 20.30 -1.02
CA TRP A 133 4.17 21.49 -1.79
C TRP A 133 3.95 22.77 -0.97
N TRP A 134 2.79 22.90 -0.31
CA TRP A 134 2.47 24.03 0.57
C TRP A 134 3.48 24.15 1.72
N TRP A 135 3.84 23.04 2.35
CA TRP A 135 4.84 22.99 3.42
C TRP A 135 6.21 23.53 2.99
N HIS A 136 6.67 23.15 1.78
CA HIS A 136 7.92 23.67 1.21
C HIS A 136 7.82 25.16 0.86
N ARG A 137 6.66 25.62 0.36
CA ARG A 137 6.40 27.02 0.01
C ARG A 137 6.45 27.93 1.23
N MET A 138 5.87 27.48 2.34
CA MET A 138 5.83 28.22 3.60
C MET A 138 7.19 28.30 4.31
N ARG A 139 8.26 27.76 3.72
CA ARG A 139 9.64 27.90 4.20
C ARG A 139 9.74 27.62 5.70
N VAL A 140 9.08 26.56 6.18
CA VAL A 140 9.18 26.10 7.57
C VAL A 140 10.57 25.46 7.77
N HIS A 141 11.60 26.29 7.63
CA HIS A 141 13.01 26.00 7.74
C HIS A 141 13.31 25.77 9.23
N GLY A 142 13.30 24.51 9.64
CA GLY A 142 13.47 24.12 11.04
C GLY A 142 12.68 22.87 11.41
N THR A 143 11.69 22.48 10.61
CA THR A 143 10.96 21.24 10.88
C THR A 143 11.81 20.02 10.51
N PRO A 144 12.00 19.05 11.43
CA PRO A 144 12.80 17.87 11.13
C PRO A 144 12.21 17.10 9.96
N ARG A 145 13.07 16.55 9.10
CA ARG A 145 12.68 15.77 7.90
C ARG A 145 11.68 14.64 8.20
N ALA A 146 11.66 14.15 9.44
CA ALA A 146 10.71 13.15 9.91
C ALA A 146 9.24 13.60 9.89
N TRP A 147 8.97 14.90 10.03
CA TRP A 147 7.62 15.48 10.05
C TRP A 147 7.13 15.90 8.67
N GLN A 148 7.97 15.79 7.64
CA GLN A 148 7.54 16.09 6.29
C GLN A 148 6.59 14.99 5.79
N PRO A 149 5.41 15.35 5.27
CA PRO A 149 4.54 14.36 4.65
C PRO A 149 5.28 13.71 3.48
N SER A 150 5.18 12.40 3.43
CA SER A 150 5.68 11.58 2.34
C SER A 150 4.48 11.15 1.50
N PRO A 151 4.22 11.79 0.35
CA PRO A 151 3.15 11.38 -0.56
C PRO A 151 3.25 9.89 -0.93
N ILE A 152 4.48 9.37 -0.98
CA ILE A 152 4.76 7.95 -1.22
C ILE A 152 4.16 7.07 -0.11
N LEU A 153 4.25 7.47 1.16
CA LEU A 153 3.60 6.73 2.25
C LEU A 153 2.07 6.78 2.14
N PHE A 154 1.53 7.97 1.86
CA PHE A 154 0.09 8.17 1.65
C PHE A 154 -0.46 7.43 0.42
N LEU A 155 0.40 7.01 -0.51
CA LEU A 155 0.03 6.16 -1.64
C LEU A 155 0.15 4.68 -1.30
N TRP A 156 1.35 4.24 -0.90
CA TRP A 156 1.67 2.81 -0.77
C TRP A 156 0.96 2.13 0.39
N LEU A 157 0.78 2.83 1.51
CA LEU A 157 0.19 2.27 2.72
C LEU A 157 -1.29 1.91 2.49
N PRO A 158 -2.18 2.84 2.06
CA PRO A 158 -3.55 2.48 1.74
C PRO A 158 -3.65 1.57 0.51
N PHE A 159 -2.77 1.69 -0.48
CA PHE A 159 -2.74 0.77 -1.62
C PHE A 159 -2.51 -0.68 -1.18
N SER A 160 -1.53 -0.94 -0.31
CA SER A 160 -1.26 -2.30 0.16
C SER A 160 -2.44 -2.91 0.93
N ALA A 161 -3.08 -2.12 1.80
CA ALA A 161 -4.26 -2.53 2.54
C ALA A 161 -5.43 -2.84 1.59
N VAL A 162 -5.83 -1.89 0.74
CA VAL A 162 -6.92 -2.04 -0.24
C VAL A 162 -6.65 -3.18 -1.20
N PHE A 163 -5.43 -3.30 -1.73
CA PHE A 163 -5.08 -4.38 -2.66
C PHE A 163 -5.25 -5.75 -2.03
N SER A 164 -4.69 -5.96 -0.83
CA SER A 164 -4.85 -7.24 -0.13
C SER A 164 -6.31 -7.54 0.21
N HIS A 165 -7.07 -6.52 0.60
CA HIS A 165 -8.51 -6.61 0.85
C HIS A 165 -9.28 -7.06 -0.38
N HIS A 166 -9.04 -6.41 -1.52
CA HIS A 166 -9.76 -6.66 -2.77
C HIS A 166 -9.37 -8.00 -3.39
N ILE A 167 -8.13 -8.47 -3.26
CA ILE A 167 -7.75 -9.80 -3.73
C ILE A 167 -8.49 -10.89 -2.93
N ARG A 168 -8.59 -10.74 -1.61
CA ARG A 168 -9.35 -11.67 -0.76
C ARG A 168 -10.84 -11.65 -1.11
N ASP A 169 -11.46 -10.46 -1.21
CA ASP A 169 -12.86 -10.36 -1.65
C ASP A 169 -13.07 -10.93 -3.06
N ALA A 170 -12.12 -10.66 -3.98
CA ALA A 170 -12.18 -11.15 -5.35
C ALA A 170 -12.03 -12.67 -5.47
N TYR A 171 -11.27 -13.30 -4.58
CA TYR A 171 -11.18 -14.76 -4.51
C TYR A 171 -12.55 -15.37 -4.19
N ARG A 172 -13.28 -14.77 -3.23
CA ARG A 172 -14.57 -15.30 -2.76
C ARG A 172 -15.73 -14.99 -3.69
N ARG A 173 -15.71 -13.81 -4.31
CA ARG A 173 -16.89 -13.25 -5.00
C ARG A 173 -16.58 -12.60 -6.35
N GLY A 174 -15.34 -12.63 -6.83
CA GLY A 174 -14.89 -11.89 -8.01
C GLY A 174 -14.62 -10.41 -7.73
N LEU A 175 -13.74 -9.81 -8.52
CA LEU A 175 -13.31 -8.41 -8.36
C LEU A 175 -14.45 -7.48 -8.78
N TRP A 176 -14.90 -6.63 -7.86
CA TRP A 176 -15.96 -5.67 -8.14
C TRP A 176 -15.37 -4.32 -8.56
N LEU A 177 -15.72 -3.88 -9.77
CA LEU A 177 -15.27 -2.58 -10.30
C LEU A 177 -16.24 -1.45 -9.94
N GLY A 178 -17.37 -1.74 -9.30
CA GLY A 178 -18.48 -0.81 -9.09
C GLY A 178 -19.55 -0.90 -10.17
N SER A 179 -20.68 -0.23 -9.94
CA SER A 179 -21.62 0.09 -11.01
C SER A 179 -21.06 1.32 -11.75
N PRO A 180 -20.99 1.35 -13.09
CA PRO A 180 -21.00 2.63 -13.78
C PRO A 180 -22.26 3.31 -13.27
N GLY A 181 -22.14 4.52 -12.74
CA GLY A 181 -23.31 5.27 -12.34
C GLY A 181 -24.33 5.17 -13.47
N SER A 182 -25.56 4.83 -13.12
CA SER A 182 -26.71 5.01 -13.98
C SER A 182 -26.52 6.39 -14.61
N ALA A 183 -26.21 6.42 -15.91
CA ALA A 183 -26.31 7.66 -16.66
C ALA A 183 -27.69 8.18 -16.28
N THR A 184 -27.72 9.32 -15.62
CA THR A 184 -28.94 10.02 -15.24
C THR A 184 -29.73 10.10 -16.52
N SER A 185 -30.68 9.18 -16.72
CA SER A 185 -31.72 9.36 -17.70
C SER A 185 -32.48 10.53 -17.12
N LEU A 186 -32.11 11.75 -17.54
CA LEU A 186 -32.93 12.92 -17.39
C LEU A 186 -34.31 12.46 -17.88
N SER A 187 -35.23 12.31 -16.94
CA SER A 187 -36.60 11.94 -17.22
C SER A 187 -37.20 13.08 -18.01
N SER A 188 -37.08 13.04 -19.33
CA SER A 188 -38.02 13.72 -20.20
C SER A 188 -39.38 13.09 -19.92
N SER A 189 -40.23 13.84 -19.24
CA SER A 189 -41.63 13.54 -19.04
C SER A 189 -42.32 13.38 -20.40
N SER A 190 -42.66 12.15 -20.75
CA SER A 190 -43.72 11.88 -21.72
C SER A 190 -44.46 10.61 -21.31
N SER A 191 -45.69 10.85 -20.88
CA SER A 191 -46.74 9.89 -20.60
C SER A 191 -47.17 9.14 -21.87
N SER A 192 -47.20 7.80 -21.85
CA SER A 192 -48.38 6.99 -22.19
C SER A 192 -48.12 5.47 -22.26
N SER A 193 -49.04 4.74 -21.63
CA SER A 193 -49.62 3.43 -22.00
C SER A 193 -48.76 2.16 -22.22
N SER A 194 -48.93 1.24 -21.26
CA SER A 194 -49.28 -0.19 -21.41
C SER A 194 -48.31 -1.23 -22.02
N THR A 195 -48.22 -2.32 -21.26
CA THR A 195 -48.13 -3.76 -21.65
C THR A 195 -46.78 -4.47 -21.49
N SER A 196 -46.81 -5.48 -20.60
CA SER A 196 -46.10 -6.77 -20.63
C SER A 196 -44.56 -6.84 -20.53
N THR A 197 -44.13 -7.29 -19.35
CA THR A 197 -43.10 -8.32 -19.10
C THR A 197 -41.84 -8.31 -19.98
N SER A 198 -40.87 -7.51 -19.57
CA SER A 198 -39.45 -7.88 -19.66
C SER A 198 -38.75 -7.41 -18.39
N SER A 199 -38.44 -8.35 -17.50
CA SER A 199 -37.61 -8.10 -16.32
C SER A 199 -36.14 -7.98 -16.74
N LEU A 200 -35.77 -6.88 -17.39
CA LEU A 200 -34.38 -6.43 -17.42
C LEU A 200 -34.10 -5.67 -16.13
N SER A 201 -33.65 -6.40 -15.11
CA SER A 201 -32.94 -5.81 -13.97
C SER A 201 -31.50 -5.51 -14.39
N SER A 202 -31.32 -4.47 -15.21
CA SER A 202 -30.01 -3.92 -15.59
C SER A 202 -29.49 -2.95 -14.53
N SER A 203 -29.21 -3.45 -13.32
CA SER A 203 -28.28 -2.76 -12.42
C SER A 203 -26.88 -3.29 -12.72
N GLY A 204 -26.21 -2.64 -13.67
CA GLY A 204 -24.96 -3.09 -14.27
C GLY A 204 -23.76 -3.04 -13.32
N SER A 205 -23.66 -3.95 -12.35
CA SER A 205 -22.42 -4.16 -11.60
C SER A 205 -21.44 -5.01 -12.43
N TRP A 206 -20.26 -4.48 -12.73
CA TRP A 206 -19.21 -5.26 -13.39
C TRP A 206 -18.44 -6.06 -12.34
N THR A 207 -18.58 -7.37 -12.40
CA THR A 207 -17.75 -8.32 -11.64
C THR A 207 -16.82 -9.04 -12.61
N LEU A 208 -15.52 -8.91 -12.40
CA LEU A 208 -14.53 -9.72 -13.11
C LEU A 208 -14.34 -11.01 -12.31
N ASN A 209 -14.73 -12.14 -12.91
CA ASN A 209 -14.39 -13.45 -12.37
C ASN A 209 -12.89 -13.66 -12.55
N VAL A 210 -12.14 -13.59 -11.46
CA VAL A 210 -10.71 -13.89 -11.50
C VAL A 210 -10.57 -15.41 -11.43
N SER A 211 -10.48 -16.07 -12.59
CA SER A 211 -10.23 -17.51 -12.65
C SER A 211 -8.80 -17.84 -12.20
N TYR A 212 -8.57 -19.06 -11.74
CA TYR A 212 -7.22 -19.59 -11.46
C TYR A 212 -6.24 -19.38 -12.63
N SER A 213 -6.72 -19.40 -13.87
CA SER A 213 -5.91 -19.10 -15.07
C SER A 213 -5.47 -17.65 -15.17
N MET A 214 -6.27 -16.68 -14.71
CA MET A 214 -5.87 -15.28 -14.61
C MET A 214 -4.80 -15.08 -13.54
N TYR A 215 -4.93 -15.76 -12.39
CA TYR A 215 -3.88 -15.78 -11.37
C TYR A 215 -2.58 -16.33 -11.96
N LEU A 216 -2.62 -17.50 -12.61
CA LEU A 216 -1.46 -18.12 -13.25
C LEU A 216 -0.80 -17.19 -14.30
N PHE A 217 -1.61 -16.47 -15.08
CA PHE A 217 -1.11 -15.51 -16.06
C PHE A 217 -0.40 -14.31 -15.40
N ILE A 218 -0.96 -13.75 -14.34
CA ILE A 218 -0.33 -12.65 -13.59
C ILE A 218 0.98 -13.15 -12.95
N LEU A 219 1.04 -14.41 -12.49
CA LEU A 219 2.26 -15.02 -11.96
C LEU A 219 3.37 -15.15 -13.01
N VAL A 220 3.02 -15.60 -14.22
CA VAL A 220 3.97 -15.68 -15.34
C VAL A 220 4.48 -14.29 -15.71
N LEU A 221 3.59 -13.30 -15.77
CA LEU A 221 3.95 -11.91 -16.06
C LEU A 221 4.88 -11.33 -15.00
N GLN A 222 4.61 -11.63 -13.72
CA GLN A 222 5.42 -11.17 -12.61
C GLN A 222 6.80 -11.85 -12.55
N ALA A 223 6.87 -13.16 -12.80
CA ALA A 223 8.13 -13.89 -12.89
C ALA A 223 8.99 -13.39 -14.07
N ALA A 224 8.36 -13.09 -15.20
CA ALA A 224 9.03 -12.47 -16.35
C ALA A 224 9.57 -11.08 -15.99
N LEU A 225 8.79 -10.25 -15.28
CA LEU A 225 9.21 -8.92 -14.83
C LEU A 225 10.38 -8.99 -13.84
N LEU A 226 10.32 -9.90 -12.88
CA LEU A 226 11.42 -10.14 -11.93
C LEU A 226 12.69 -10.62 -12.62
N SER A 227 12.57 -11.52 -13.58
CA SER A 227 13.69 -12.03 -14.38
C SER A 227 14.32 -10.90 -15.22
N TRP A 228 13.50 -10.05 -15.82
CA TRP A 228 13.95 -8.88 -16.57
C TRP A 228 14.67 -7.86 -15.67
N LEU A 229 14.15 -7.59 -14.47
CA LEU A 229 14.79 -6.73 -13.46
C LEU A 229 16.07 -7.35 -12.87
N GLY A 230 16.19 -8.68 -12.86
CA GLY A 230 17.40 -9.41 -12.49
C GLY A 230 18.48 -9.31 -13.57
N ALA A 231 18.11 -9.54 -14.84
CA ALA A 231 19.01 -9.47 -15.99
C ALA A 231 19.61 -8.07 -16.19
N SER A 232 18.84 -7.02 -15.90
CA SER A 232 19.31 -5.63 -15.95
C SER A 232 20.34 -5.28 -14.85
N ARG A 233 20.48 -6.09 -13.79
CA ARG A 233 21.60 -5.96 -12.82
C ARG A 233 22.94 -6.41 -13.39
N ALA A 234 22.93 -7.41 -14.29
CA ALA A 234 24.15 -7.98 -14.85
C ALA A 234 24.85 -7.04 -15.84
N HIS A 235 24.15 -6.00 -16.31
CA HIS A 235 24.64 -5.08 -17.35
C HIS A 235 24.97 -3.68 -16.83
N SER A 236 24.96 -3.41 -15.52
CA SER A 236 25.56 -2.18 -15.02
C SER A 236 27.09 -2.34 -15.08
N PRO A 237 27.79 -1.66 -16.00
CA PRO A 237 29.24 -1.75 -16.07
C PRO A 237 29.76 -1.27 -14.73
N SER A 238 30.50 -2.14 -14.04
CA SER A 238 31.20 -1.79 -12.82
C SER A 238 32.00 -0.52 -13.09
N LEU A 239 31.52 0.61 -12.58
CA LEU A 239 32.28 1.86 -12.50
C LEU A 239 33.47 1.52 -11.61
N ARG A 240 34.55 1.07 -12.26
CA ARG A 240 35.82 0.75 -11.64
C ARG A 240 36.30 2.06 -11.05
N VAL A 241 36.07 2.23 -9.74
CA VAL A 241 36.61 3.33 -8.95
C VAL A 241 38.12 3.27 -9.17
N ARG A 242 38.62 4.17 -10.02
CA ARG A 242 40.04 4.36 -10.23
C ARG A 242 40.54 4.99 -8.94
N THR A 243 41.03 4.16 -8.03
CA THR A 243 41.84 4.62 -6.90
C THR A 243 43.08 5.29 -7.51
N THR A 244 43.04 6.60 -7.64
CA THR A 244 44.22 7.43 -7.85
C THR A 244 45.05 7.30 -6.59
N THR A 245 46.02 6.40 -6.62
CA THR A 245 47.08 6.31 -5.62
C THR A 245 47.89 7.59 -5.71
N THR A 246 47.58 8.55 -4.84
CA THR A 246 48.41 9.73 -4.63
C THR A 246 49.71 9.25 -4.00
N ALA A 247 50.78 9.22 -4.81
CA ALA A 247 52.13 8.99 -4.33
C ALA A 247 52.48 10.12 -3.37
N THR A 248 52.53 9.79 -2.07
CA THR A 248 53.01 10.72 -1.05
C THR A 248 54.52 10.62 -1.04
N THR A 249 55.17 11.59 -1.67
CA THR A 249 56.62 11.78 -1.62
C THR A 249 57.00 12.10 -0.18
N ALA A 250 57.65 11.15 0.50
CA ALA A 250 58.18 11.33 1.83
C ALA A 250 59.43 12.20 1.77
N THR A 251 59.30 13.47 2.12
CA THR A 251 60.45 14.35 2.36
C THR A 251 60.89 14.19 3.81
N THR A 252 62.11 13.68 3.95
CA THR A 252 62.92 13.58 5.15
C THR A 252 63.01 14.92 5.89
N ALA A 253 62.65 14.94 7.17
CA ALA A 253 62.99 16.03 8.10
C ALA A 253 63.57 15.44 9.38
N ALA A 254 64.79 15.88 9.70
CA ALA A 254 65.63 15.46 10.81
C ALA A 254 65.11 15.96 12.19
N PRO A 255 65.61 15.39 13.31
CA PRO A 255 65.11 15.68 14.64
C PRO A 255 65.85 16.86 15.28
N ALA A 256 65.15 17.74 16.00
CA ALA A 256 65.77 18.71 16.89
C ALA A 256 64.90 19.05 18.12
N ALA A 257 65.36 18.53 19.25
CA ALA A 257 65.38 19.06 20.62
C ALA A 257 64.08 19.37 21.42
N PRO A 258 64.10 19.06 22.74
CA PRO A 258 63.03 19.36 23.69
C PRO A 258 63.26 20.67 24.48
N ALA A 259 62.25 21.03 25.26
CA ALA A 259 62.22 21.97 26.40
C ALA A 259 61.58 23.34 26.13
N ALA A 260 60.43 23.57 26.76
CA ALA A 260 60.28 24.64 27.76
C ALA A 260 58.92 24.52 28.46
N SER A 261 58.99 24.45 29.77
CA SER A 261 57.94 24.38 30.78
C SER A 261 57.33 25.76 31.11
N LEU A 262 56.00 25.81 31.29
CA LEU A 262 55.21 26.66 32.23
C LEU A 262 55.29 28.20 32.05
N PRO A 263 54.30 29.02 32.53
CA PRO A 263 53.48 28.81 33.72
C PRO A 263 51.97 29.11 33.65
N LEU A 264 51.28 28.42 34.56
CA LEU A 264 50.21 28.86 35.45
C LEU A 264 49.81 30.35 35.35
N MET A 265 48.56 30.65 34.95
CA MET A 265 47.88 31.88 35.34
C MET A 265 46.72 31.55 36.28
N SER A 266 46.89 32.03 37.51
CA SER A 266 45.93 32.09 38.59
C SER A 266 44.93 33.24 38.42
N HIS A 267 43.69 32.99 38.88
CA HIS A 267 42.74 33.90 39.54
C HIS A 267 42.59 35.36 39.06
N HIS A 268 41.35 35.74 38.73
CA HIS A 268 40.74 36.91 39.35
C HIS A 268 39.21 36.76 39.48
N LEU A 269 38.76 36.77 40.74
CA LEU A 269 37.43 37.16 41.18
C LEU A 269 37.27 38.67 40.95
N VAL A 270 36.14 39.08 40.36
CA VAL A 270 35.19 40.12 40.85
C VAL A 270 33.83 39.78 40.25
#